data_AF-A0A1Z5JGU2-F1
#
_entry.id   AF-A0A1Z5JGU2-F1
#
_cell.length_a   1.000
_cell.length_b   1.000
_cell.length_c   1.000
_cell.angle_alpha   90.00
_cell.angle_beta   90.00
_cell.angle_gamma   90.00
#
_symmetry.space_group_name_H-M   'P 1'
#
loop_
_entity.id
_entity.type
_entity.pdbx_description
1 polymer ?
#
loop_
_entity_poly.entity_id
_entity_poly.type
_entity_poly.pdbx_seq_one_letter_code
_entity_poly.pdbx_strand_id
1 'polypeptide(L)'
;MTEDFSTYQIDPNFPPDKAGEWKTPPKEDTWVLSHHSLRGELKEIEKALVHVVSDPIAWKIAALESMWKYHRGHVLAHHKAEEEIMQPVLSTRFRYPEKASDGHKDLEKNVEELQKLLEGDGGKESIESFQTMFQQYAIALRQHLQDEEDTALPLLRAFFTQKEFKTTGKRMGAEGGHAGSFVYYIGEERFRNEFMSKWGMPFFLWYIVFAPAMKEYRLQVIVPGECIAANVPPKEESTCKTS
;
A
#
# COMPACT_ATOMS: atom_id res chain seq x y z
N MET A 1 13.83 26.91 1.43
CA MET A 1 12.75 27.83 1.81
C MET A 1 11.75 27.01 2.61
N THR A 2 11.38 27.43 3.81
CA THR A 2 10.27 26.80 4.54
C THR A 2 8.98 27.15 3.82
N GLU A 3 8.22 26.13 3.43
CA GLU A 3 6.93 26.30 2.77
C GLU A 3 5.95 27.04 3.68
N ASP A 4 5.22 28.01 3.14
CA ASP A 4 4.23 28.77 3.91
C ASP A 4 2.87 28.06 3.87
N PHE A 5 2.65 27.19 4.85
CA PHE A 5 1.41 26.42 4.97
C PHE A 5 0.17 27.27 5.28
N SER A 6 0.31 28.56 5.65
CA SER A 6 -0.85 29.44 5.89
C SER A 6 -1.69 29.64 4.63
N THR A 7 -1.07 29.52 3.45
CA THR A 7 -1.76 29.59 2.15
C THR A 7 -2.82 28.51 1.96
N TYR A 8 -2.67 27.36 2.62
CA TYR A 8 -3.61 26.25 2.58
C TYR A 8 -4.69 26.36 3.67
N GLN A 9 -4.53 27.23 4.66
CA GLN A 9 -5.45 27.30 5.80
C GLN A 9 -6.89 27.63 5.36
N ILE A 10 -7.86 26.93 5.95
CA ILE A 10 -9.30 27.20 5.81
C ILE A 10 -9.83 27.87 7.08
N ASP A 11 -9.54 27.28 8.24
CA ASP A 11 -10.07 27.74 9.52
C ASP A 11 -8.98 28.46 10.33
N PRO A 12 -9.14 29.75 10.65
CA PRO A 12 -8.17 30.53 11.42
C PRO A 12 -7.92 29.96 12.83
N ASN A 13 -8.83 29.16 13.38
CA ASN A 13 -8.67 28.52 14.70
C ASN A 13 -7.68 27.35 14.69
N PHE A 14 -7.27 26.88 13.52
CA PHE A 14 -6.31 25.80 13.37
C PHE A 14 -5.09 26.28 12.58
N PRO A 15 -4.17 27.04 13.20
CA PRO A 15 -2.93 27.45 12.54
C PRO A 15 -2.01 26.25 12.22
N PRO A 16 -1.10 26.38 11.23
CA PRO A 16 -0.15 25.34 10.82
C PRO A 16 1.07 25.23 11.76
N ASP A 17 0.85 25.11 13.06
CA ASP A 17 1.89 25.18 14.10
C ASP A 17 2.17 23.86 14.83
N LYS A 18 1.49 22.76 14.45
CA LYS A 18 1.53 21.48 15.20
C LYS A 18 2.67 20.55 14.79
N ALA A 19 3.44 20.88 13.75
CA ALA A 19 4.45 19.99 13.20
C ALA A 19 5.48 19.52 14.25
N GLY A 20 5.88 20.43 15.16
CA GLY A 20 6.82 20.13 16.26
C GLY A 20 6.24 19.25 17.39
N GLU A 21 4.92 19.06 17.42
CA GLU A 21 4.26 18.22 18.43
C GLU A 21 4.34 16.73 18.10
N TRP A 22 4.55 16.38 16.83
CA TRP A 22 4.67 15.01 16.39
C TRP A 22 5.98 14.39 16.88
N LYS A 23 5.87 13.34 17.71
CA LYS A 23 7.03 12.60 18.21
C LYS A 23 7.51 11.53 17.25
N THR A 24 6.63 11.08 16.35
CA THR A 24 6.96 10.10 15.32
C THR A 24 7.58 10.80 14.12
N PRO A 25 8.79 10.43 13.66
CA PRO A 25 9.38 11.01 12.47
C PRO A 25 8.53 10.69 11.23
N PRO A 26 8.49 11.53 10.18
CA PRO A 26 7.64 11.32 9.00
C PRO A 26 7.78 9.92 8.38
N LYS A 27 9.01 9.42 8.24
CA LYS A 27 9.30 8.07 7.70
C LYS A 27 8.72 6.89 8.50
N GLU A 28 8.29 7.12 9.73
CA GLU A 28 7.65 6.13 10.60
C GLU A 28 6.16 6.41 10.83
N ASP A 29 5.60 7.38 10.10
CA ASP A 29 4.16 7.61 10.09
C ASP A 29 3.45 6.37 9.54
N THR A 30 2.32 6.00 10.15
CA THR A 30 1.53 4.85 9.72
C THR A 30 1.10 4.95 8.26
N TRP A 31 0.85 6.17 7.77
CA TRP A 31 0.46 6.40 6.38
C TRP A 31 1.61 6.06 5.41
N VAL A 32 2.81 6.60 5.68
CA VAL A 32 4.04 6.29 4.92
C VAL A 32 4.40 4.81 4.96
N LEU A 33 4.23 4.16 6.11
CA LEU A 33 4.47 2.72 6.23
C LEU A 33 3.47 1.89 5.42
N SER A 34 2.23 2.38 5.24
CA SER A 34 1.27 1.78 4.31
C SER A 34 1.77 1.91 2.87
N HIS A 35 2.28 3.08 2.48
CA HIS A 35 2.83 3.30 1.14
C HIS A 35 4.07 2.43 0.88
N HIS A 36 4.93 2.20 1.88
CA HIS A 36 6.04 1.26 1.76
C HIS A 36 5.56 -0.16 1.42
N SER A 37 4.39 -0.55 1.90
CA SER A 37 3.81 -1.86 1.63
C SER A 37 3.36 -1.99 0.18
N LEU A 38 2.67 -0.98 -0.35
CA LEU A 38 2.33 -0.88 -1.78
C LEU A 38 3.58 -0.89 -2.67
N ARG A 39 4.59 -0.07 -2.33
CA ARG A 39 5.87 -0.03 -3.08
C ARG A 39 6.59 -1.37 -3.06
N GLY A 40 6.48 -2.09 -1.95
CA GLY A 40 7.03 -3.43 -1.80
C GLY A 40 6.32 -4.45 -2.69
N GLU A 41 4.99 -4.47 -2.67
CA GLU A 41 4.18 -5.33 -3.54
C GLU A 41 4.47 -5.12 -5.02
N LEU A 42 4.58 -3.86 -5.47
CA LEU A 42 5.00 -3.54 -6.84
C LEU A 42 6.31 -4.23 -7.19
N LYS A 43 7.33 -4.17 -6.30
CA LYS A 43 8.63 -4.82 -6.55
C LYS A 43 8.52 -6.33 -6.65
N GLU A 44 7.68 -6.97 -5.84
CA GLU A 44 7.51 -8.42 -5.91
C GLU A 44 6.83 -8.84 -7.22
N ILE A 45 5.82 -8.08 -7.68
CA ILE A 45 5.16 -8.32 -8.97
C ILE A 45 6.13 -8.07 -10.14
N GLU A 46 6.93 -6.99 -10.10
CA GLU A 46 7.95 -6.70 -11.13
C GLU A 46 8.95 -7.86 -11.28
N LYS A 47 9.44 -8.42 -10.18
CA LYS A 47 10.34 -9.58 -10.20
C LYS A 47 9.66 -10.79 -10.82
N ALA A 48 8.43 -11.09 -10.43
CA ALA A 48 7.68 -12.23 -10.94
C ALA A 48 7.44 -12.11 -12.45
N LEU A 49 7.04 -10.92 -12.92
CA LEU A 49 6.73 -10.64 -14.32
C LEU A 49 7.87 -10.96 -15.28
N VAL A 50 9.14 -10.70 -14.88
CA VAL A 50 10.30 -11.04 -15.71
C VAL A 50 10.31 -12.52 -16.08
N HIS A 51 9.98 -13.39 -15.13
CA HIS A 51 9.94 -14.84 -15.34
C HIS A 51 8.66 -15.29 -16.06
N VAL A 52 7.51 -14.70 -15.74
CA VAL A 52 6.23 -15.08 -16.39
C VAL A 52 6.24 -14.71 -17.88
N VAL A 53 6.75 -13.53 -18.24
CA VAL A 53 6.85 -13.10 -19.65
C VAL A 53 7.78 -14.02 -20.44
N SER A 54 8.87 -14.49 -19.83
CA SER A 54 9.82 -15.39 -20.49
C SER A 54 9.27 -16.79 -20.76
N ASP A 55 8.32 -17.24 -19.94
CA ASP A 55 7.76 -18.60 -19.96
C ASP A 55 6.34 -18.59 -19.36
N PRO A 56 5.31 -18.13 -20.14
CA PRO A 56 3.96 -17.90 -19.65
C PRO A 56 3.15 -19.20 -19.56
N ILE A 57 3.60 -20.12 -18.70
CA ILE A 57 2.88 -21.37 -18.43
C ILE A 57 1.79 -21.16 -17.37
N ALA A 58 0.74 -21.95 -17.45
CA ALA A 58 -0.51 -21.75 -16.71
C ALA A 58 -0.31 -21.52 -15.19
N TRP A 59 0.55 -22.28 -14.52
CA TRP A 59 0.76 -22.12 -13.08
C TRP A 59 1.47 -20.81 -12.70
N LYS A 60 2.35 -20.28 -13.56
CA LYS A 60 3.01 -18.99 -13.33
C LYS A 60 2.03 -17.83 -13.52
N ILE A 61 1.14 -17.95 -14.50
CA ILE A 61 0.07 -16.98 -14.73
C ILE A 61 -0.88 -16.96 -13.53
N ALA A 62 -1.33 -18.12 -13.06
CA ALA A 62 -2.19 -18.21 -11.87
C ALA A 62 -1.51 -17.67 -10.60
N ALA A 63 -0.20 -17.92 -10.45
CA ALA A 63 0.59 -17.34 -9.36
C ALA A 63 0.66 -15.81 -9.45
N LEU A 64 0.93 -15.25 -10.64
CA LEU A 64 0.92 -13.81 -10.89
C LEU A 64 -0.47 -13.19 -10.62
N GLU A 65 -1.54 -13.87 -11.03
CA GLU A 65 -2.91 -13.44 -10.77
C GLU A 65 -3.22 -13.37 -9.28
N SER A 66 -2.76 -14.36 -8.49
CA SER A 66 -2.87 -14.30 -7.02
C SER A 66 -2.14 -13.08 -6.44
N MET A 67 -0.91 -12.82 -6.90
CA MET A 67 -0.14 -11.65 -6.45
C MET A 67 -0.85 -10.34 -6.80
N TRP A 68 -1.34 -10.23 -8.03
CA TRP A 68 -2.05 -9.07 -8.54
C TRP A 68 -3.36 -8.84 -7.80
N LYS A 69 -4.15 -9.89 -7.55
CA LYS A 69 -5.41 -9.81 -6.82
C LYS A 69 -5.24 -9.23 -5.43
N TYR A 70 -4.19 -9.65 -4.71
CA TYR A 70 -3.85 -9.08 -3.40
C TYR A 70 -3.55 -7.58 -3.52
N HIS A 71 -2.64 -7.21 -4.44
CA HIS A 71 -2.25 -5.82 -4.66
C HIS A 71 -3.42 -4.92 -5.07
N ARG A 72 -4.25 -5.40 -6.01
CA ARG A 72 -5.49 -4.72 -6.43
C ARG A 72 -6.42 -4.49 -5.23
N GLY A 73 -6.66 -5.52 -4.42
CA GLY A 73 -7.49 -5.38 -3.21
C GLY A 73 -6.94 -4.34 -2.25
N HIS A 74 -5.62 -4.33 -2.05
CA HIS A 74 -4.93 -3.38 -1.19
C HIS A 74 -5.04 -1.94 -1.72
N VAL A 75 -4.64 -1.66 -2.96
CA VAL A 75 -4.63 -0.28 -3.48
C VAL A 75 -6.03 0.33 -3.52
N LEU A 76 -7.06 -0.43 -3.89
CA LEU A 76 -8.44 0.04 -3.88
C LEU A 76 -8.95 0.34 -2.46
N ALA A 77 -8.65 -0.52 -1.50
CA ALA A 77 -9.02 -0.29 -0.10
C ALA A 77 -8.28 0.92 0.49
N HIS A 78 -7.02 1.12 0.11
CA HIS A 78 -6.20 2.25 0.54
C HIS A 78 -6.76 3.58 0.05
N HIS A 79 -6.95 3.74 -1.27
CA HIS A 79 -7.52 4.97 -1.83
C HIS A 79 -8.92 5.27 -1.26
N LYS A 80 -9.76 4.24 -1.11
CA LYS A 80 -11.09 4.40 -0.49
C LYS A 80 -10.98 4.92 0.94
N ALA A 81 -10.07 4.38 1.76
CA ALA A 81 -9.87 4.85 3.13
C ALA A 81 -9.40 6.32 3.16
N GLU A 82 -8.59 6.74 2.20
CA GLU A 82 -8.16 8.12 2.09
C GLU A 82 -9.31 9.05 1.72
N GLU A 83 -10.08 8.71 0.70
CA GLU A 83 -11.20 9.52 0.19
C GLU A 83 -12.37 9.59 1.17
N GLU A 84 -12.76 8.48 1.79
CA GLU A 84 -13.96 8.41 2.63
C GLU A 84 -13.69 8.77 4.09
N ILE A 85 -12.44 8.64 4.57
CA ILE A 85 -12.10 8.81 5.99
C ILE A 85 -11.11 9.95 6.20
N MET A 86 -9.99 9.95 5.50
CA MET A 86 -8.90 10.90 5.75
C MET A 86 -9.18 12.29 5.20
N GLN A 87 -9.36 12.39 3.88
CA GLN A 87 -9.54 13.66 3.17
C GLN A 87 -10.70 14.50 3.74
N PRO A 88 -11.86 13.94 4.13
CA PRO A 88 -12.92 14.72 4.76
C PRO A 88 -12.49 15.35 6.08
N VAL A 89 -11.68 14.66 6.88
CA VAL A 89 -11.13 15.20 8.14
C VAL A 89 -10.11 16.29 7.85
N LEU A 90 -9.18 16.06 6.91
CA LEU A 90 -8.14 17.02 6.55
C LEU A 90 -8.74 18.33 6.02
N SER A 91 -9.76 18.20 5.17
CA SER A 91 -10.46 19.32 4.54
C SER A 91 -11.23 20.21 5.52
N THR A 92 -11.35 19.81 6.79
CA THR A 92 -11.90 20.69 7.84
C THR A 92 -10.94 21.80 8.28
N ARG A 93 -9.62 21.64 8.04
CA ARG A 93 -8.60 22.58 8.53
C ARG A 93 -7.81 23.25 7.41
N PHE A 94 -7.53 22.55 6.32
CA PHE A 94 -6.77 23.07 5.20
C PHE A 94 -7.33 22.61 3.84
N ARG A 95 -7.07 23.40 2.80
CA ARG A 95 -7.38 23.08 1.41
C ARG A 95 -6.48 21.93 0.98
N TYR A 96 -7.05 20.75 0.78
CA TYR A 96 -6.30 19.60 0.33
C TYR A 96 -5.71 19.88 -1.07
N PRO A 97 -4.39 19.74 -1.28
CA PRO A 97 -3.79 20.04 -2.58
C PRO A 97 -4.32 19.09 -3.66
N GLU A 98 -4.73 19.64 -4.81
CA GLU A 98 -5.16 18.84 -5.97
C GLU A 98 -4.09 17.81 -6.36
N LYS A 99 -2.81 18.20 -6.35
CA LYS A 99 -1.68 17.29 -6.62
C LYS A 99 -1.65 16.03 -5.73
N ALA A 100 -2.20 16.08 -4.51
CA ALA A 100 -2.24 14.95 -3.58
C ALA A 100 -3.54 14.12 -3.70
N SER A 101 -4.57 14.62 -4.39
CA SER A 101 -5.83 13.90 -4.63
C SER A 101 -5.96 13.41 -6.08
N ASP A 102 -5.27 14.07 -7.00
CA ASP A 102 -5.36 13.86 -8.43
C ASP A 102 -4.51 12.65 -8.80
N GLY A 103 -5.15 11.49 -8.85
CA GLY A 103 -4.47 10.27 -9.29
C GLY A 103 -5.27 9.01 -9.02
N HIS A 104 -6.09 8.97 -7.97
CA HIS A 104 -6.81 7.76 -7.57
C HIS A 104 -7.66 7.20 -8.71
N LYS A 105 -8.54 8.00 -9.32
CA LYS A 105 -9.44 7.53 -10.38
C LYS A 105 -8.70 6.97 -11.60
N ASP A 106 -7.59 7.59 -11.98
CA ASP A 106 -6.78 7.13 -13.12
C ASP A 106 -6.01 5.85 -12.76
N LEU A 107 -5.47 5.76 -11.54
CA LEU A 107 -4.82 4.56 -11.01
C LEU A 107 -5.81 3.40 -10.88
N GLU A 108 -7.01 3.65 -10.37
CA GLU A 108 -8.08 2.65 -10.26
C GLU A 108 -8.52 2.13 -11.62
N LYS A 109 -8.66 3.03 -12.60
CA LYS A 109 -8.92 2.63 -13.99
C LYS A 109 -7.81 1.72 -14.53
N ASN A 110 -6.54 2.07 -14.29
CA ASN A 110 -5.40 1.23 -14.69
C ASN A 110 -5.44 -0.14 -14.02
N VAL A 111 -5.81 -0.20 -12.73
CA VAL A 111 -5.95 -1.45 -11.97
C VAL A 111 -7.03 -2.36 -12.60
N GLU A 112 -8.17 -1.81 -12.99
CA GLU A 112 -9.24 -2.58 -13.64
C GLU A 112 -8.86 -3.03 -15.05
N GLU A 113 -8.13 -2.22 -15.81
CA GLU A 113 -7.61 -2.60 -17.13
C GLU A 113 -6.56 -3.72 -17.04
N LEU A 114 -5.64 -3.64 -16.07
CA LEU A 114 -4.67 -4.69 -15.78
C LEU A 114 -5.35 -6.00 -15.35
N GLN A 115 -6.40 -5.93 -14.53
CA GLN A 115 -7.18 -7.12 -14.14
C GLN A 115 -7.76 -7.83 -15.37
N LYS A 116 -8.33 -7.10 -16.33
CA LYS A 116 -8.90 -7.68 -17.55
C LYS A 116 -7.86 -8.38 -18.42
N LEU A 117 -6.61 -7.90 -18.43
CA LEU A 117 -5.52 -8.54 -19.18
C LEU A 117 -5.15 -9.91 -18.59
N LEU A 118 -5.30 -10.10 -17.27
CA LEU A 118 -5.07 -11.40 -16.62
C LEU A 118 -6.27 -12.34 -16.72
N GLU A 119 -7.50 -11.81 -16.74
CA GLU A 119 -8.74 -12.61 -16.91
C GLU A 119 -8.96 -13.12 -18.33
N GLY A 120 -8.18 -12.63 -19.30
CA GLY A 120 -8.20 -13.11 -20.68
C GLY A 120 -7.72 -14.56 -20.83
N ASP A 121 -7.32 -14.94 -22.03
CA ASP A 121 -6.82 -16.29 -22.33
C ASP A 121 -5.46 -16.62 -21.67
N GLY A 122 -4.85 -15.67 -20.94
CA GLY A 122 -3.51 -15.80 -20.39
C GLY A 122 -2.44 -16.00 -21.47
N GLY A 123 -2.76 -15.69 -22.73
CA GLY A 123 -1.85 -15.83 -23.85
C GLY A 123 -0.61 -14.95 -23.70
N LYS A 124 0.46 -15.32 -24.40
CA LYS A 124 1.73 -14.58 -24.36
C LYS A 124 1.55 -13.08 -24.63
N GLU A 125 0.73 -12.72 -25.62
CA GLU A 125 0.44 -11.32 -25.97
C GLU A 125 -0.28 -10.57 -24.84
N SER A 126 -1.20 -11.23 -24.13
CA SER A 126 -1.90 -10.70 -22.96
C SER A 126 -0.92 -10.42 -21.81
N ILE A 127 0.02 -11.33 -21.56
CA ILE A 127 1.05 -11.18 -20.53
C ILE A 127 2.08 -10.08 -20.88
N GLU A 128 2.48 -9.96 -22.14
CA GLU A 128 3.35 -8.87 -22.61
C GLU A 128 2.65 -7.50 -22.51
N SER A 129 1.36 -7.46 -22.83
CA SER A 129 0.52 -6.26 -22.66
C SER A 129 0.38 -5.89 -21.19
N PHE A 130 0.13 -6.88 -20.32
CA PHE A 130 0.08 -6.68 -18.87
C PHE A 130 1.40 -6.11 -18.36
N GLN A 131 2.55 -6.68 -18.75
CA GLN A 131 3.86 -6.17 -18.31
C GLN A 131 4.05 -4.70 -18.68
N THR A 132 3.75 -4.33 -19.93
CA THR A 132 3.93 -2.96 -20.42
C THR A 132 3.06 -1.98 -19.64
N MET A 133 1.78 -2.31 -19.46
CA MET A 133 0.84 -1.48 -18.72
C MET A 133 1.18 -1.42 -17.22
N PHE A 134 1.60 -2.54 -16.64
CA PHE A 134 1.97 -2.63 -15.24
C PHE A 134 3.17 -1.72 -14.94
N GLN A 135 4.16 -1.63 -15.82
CA GLN A 135 5.29 -0.72 -15.65
C GLN A 135 4.85 0.75 -15.58
N GLN A 136 3.91 1.15 -16.45
CA GLN A 136 3.36 2.52 -16.44
C GLN A 136 2.57 2.78 -15.15
N TYR A 137 1.71 1.83 -14.77
CA TYR A 137 0.98 1.87 -13.50
C TYR A 137 1.91 1.97 -12.29
N ALA A 138 2.96 1.15 -12.22
CA ALA A 138 3.89 1.13 -11.10
C ALA A 138 4.69 2.44 -10.98
N ILE A 139 5.02 3.09 -12.10
CA ILE A 139 5.61 4.43 -12.10
C ILE A 139 4.60 5.45 -11.55
N ALA A 140 3.38 5.45 -12.08
CA ALA A 140 2.32 6.37 -11.67
C ALA A 140 1.98 6.23 -10.19
N LEU A 141 1.80 5.00 -9.68
CA LEU A 141 1.50 4.77 -8.27
C LEU A 141 2.65 5.24 -7.38
N ARG A 142 3.91 4.98 -7.73
CA ARG A 142 5.05 5.47 -6.94
C ARG A 142 5.11 6.99 -6.88
N GLN A 143 4.82 7.65 -7.99
CA GLN A 143 4.78 9.11 -8.05
C GLN A 143 3.63 9.66 -7.20
N HIS A 144 2.43 9.07 -7.30
CA HIS A 144 1.27 9.42 -6.49
C HIS A 144 1.57 9.32 -4.99
N LEU A 145 2.07 8.18 -4.53
CA LEU A 145 2.43 7.97 -3.12
C LEU A 145 3.51 8.94 -2.65
N GLN A 146 4.44 9.34 -3.54
CA GLN A 146 5.47 10.34 -3.22
C GLN A 146 4.86 11.74 -3.11
N ASP A 147 3.95 12.10 -4.01
CA ASP A 147 3.29 13.41 -3.99
C ASP A 147 2.45 13.59 -2.72
N GLU A 148 1.74 12.56 -2.27
CA GLU A 148 1.04 12.56 -0.98
C GLU A 148 1.98 12.77 0.21
N GLU A 149 3.11 12.05 0.23
CA GLU A 149 4.12 12.14 1.28
C GLU A 149 4.85 13.48 1.31
N ASP A 150 5.06 14.10 0.15
CA ASP A 150 5.76 15.38 0.03
C ASP A 150 4.85 16.58 0.23
N THR A 151 3.53 16.44 0.06
CA THR A 151 2.59 17.57 0.11
C THR A 151 1.55 17.44 1.22
N ALA A 152 0.75 16.37 1.21
CA ALA A 152 -0.35 16.19 2.15
C ALA A 152 0.13 15.81 3.55
N LEU A 153 1.18 15.00 3.69
CA LEU A 153 1.71 14.62 5.01
C LEU A 153 2.28 15.82 5.79
N PRO A 154 3.09 16.73 5.20
CA PRO A 154 3.51 17.96 5.87
C PRO A 154 2.32 18.82 6.34
N LEU A 155 1.29 18.98 5.50
CA LEU A 155 0.08 19.73 5.87
C LEU A 155 -0.69 19.05 7.00
N LEU A 156 -0.92 17.74 6.93
CA LEU A 156 -1.49 16.95 8.02
C LEU A 156 -0.75 17.24 9.33
N ARG A 157 0.58 17.20 9.31
CA ARG A 157 1.39 17.39 10.51
C ARG A 157 1.41 18.83 11.01
N ALA A 158 1.29 19.80 10.12
CA ALA A 158 1.19 21.22 10.47
C ALA A 158 -0.17 21.57 11.11
N PHE A 159 -1.26 20.97 10.63
CA PHE A 159 -2.63 21.33 11.02
C PHE A 159 -3.26 20.40 12.07
N PHE A 160 -2.70 19.21 12.30
CA PHE A 160 -3.18 18.26 13.30
C PHE A 160 -2.05 17.81 14.22
N THR A 161 -2.37 17.59 15.49
CA THR A 161 -1.48 16.86 16.40
C THR A 161 -1.62 15.35 16.15
N GLN A 162 -0.59 14.59 16.51
CA GLN A 162 -0.66 13.11 16.43
C GLN A 162 -1.83 12.54 17.25
N LYS A 163 -2.20 13.19 18.37
CA LYS A 163 -3.32 12.75 19.22
C LYS A 163 -4.67 12.96 18.53
N GLU A 164 -4.87 14.11 17.89
CA GLU A 164 -6.11 14.41 17.16
C GLU A 164 -6.30 13.43 15.99
N PHE A 165 -5.23 13.15 15.26
CA PHE A 165 -5.31 12.30 14.07
C PHE A 165 -5.38 10.79 14.37
N LYS A 166 -5.06 10.37 15.61
CA LYS A 166 -5.05 8.96 16.02
C LYS A 166 -6.37 8.24 15.72
N THR A 167 -7.51 8.88 15.94
CA THR A 167 -8.83 8.29 15.68
C THR A 167 -9.06 8.06 14.18
N THR A 168 -8.65 9.01 13.34
CA THR A 168 -8.71 8.89 11.88
C THR A 168 -7.83 7.75 11.40
N GLY A 169 -6.56 7.70 11.84
CA GLY A 169 -5.65 6.60 11.48
C GLY A 169 -6.16 5.22 11.91
N LYS A 170 -6.81 5.12 13.09
CA LYS A 170 -7.45 3.87 13.52
C LYS A 170 -8.63 3.46 12.62
N ARG A 171 -9.43 4.42 12.16
CA ARG A 171 -10.55 4.16 11.24
C ARG A 171 -10.03 3.72 9.87
N MET A 172 -9.02 4.39 9.33
CA MET A 172 -8.38 3.97 8.08
C MET A 172 -7.83 2.53 8.17
N GLY A 173 -7.10 2.22 9.24
CA GLY A 173 -6.59 0.86 9.44
C GLY A 173 -7.67 -0.21 9.65
N ALA A 174 -8.91 0.18 9.97
CA ALA A 174 -10.04 -0.74 10.12
C ALA A 174 -10.76 -1.04 8.79
N GLU A 175 -10.66 -0.17 7.77
CA GLU A 175 -11.14 -0.48 6.41
C GLU A 175 -10.33 -1.62 5.77
N GLY A 176 -9.14 -1.90 6.30
CA GLY A 176 -8.41 -3.14 6.05
C GLY A 176 -7.60 -3.13 4.75
N GLY A 177 -7.45 -4.31 4.14
CA GLY A 177 -6.78 -4.49 2.83
C GLY A 177 -5.26 -4.62 2.87
N HIS A 178 -4.58 -4.18 3.93
CA HIS A 178 -3.11 -4.06 3.92
C HIS A 178 -2.39 -4.65 5.12
N ALA A 179 -3.10 -5.22 6.11
CA ALA A 179 -2.49 -5.61 7.37
C ALA A 179 -1.34 -6.63 7.20
N GLY A 180 -1.44 -7.52 6.21
CA GLY A 180 -0.43 -8.54 5.95
C GLY A 180 0.88 -7.97 5.40
N SER A 181 0.81 -7.22 4.31
CA SER A 181 1.99 -6.56 3.73
C SER A 181 2.57 -5.50 4.66
N PHE A 182 1.74 -4.79 5.41
CA PHE A 182 2.17 -3.83 6.42
C PHE A 182 3.08 -4.45 7.48
N VAL A 183 2.66 -5.59 8.07
CA VAL A 183 3.48 -6.33 9.03
C VAL A 183 4.77 -6.85 8.37
N TYR A 184 4.66 -7.37 7.15
CA TYR A 184 5.80 -7.93 6.42
C TYR A 184 6.90 -6.89 6.18
N TYR A 185 6.57 -5.70 5.68
CA TYR A 185 7.55 -4.66 5.36
C TYR A 185 8.07 -3.88 6.58
N ILE A 186 7.32 -3.85 7.69
CA ILE A 186 7.87 -3.39 8.98
C ILE A 186 8.83 -4.42 9.58
N GLY A 187 8.57 -5.70 9.32
CA GLY A 187 9.24 -6.85 9.92
C GLY A 187 8.45 -7.36 11.13
N GLU A 188 8.18 -8.67 11.16
CA GLU A 188 7.34 -9.32 12.17
C GLU A 188 7.76 -8.99 13.61
N GLU A 189 9.05 -9.16 13.92
CA GLU A 189 9.56 -8.94 15.27
C GLU A 189 9.41 -7.48 15.71
N ARG A 190 9.81 -6.54 14.83
CA ARG A 190 9.69 -5.10 15.06
C ARG A 190 8.23 -4.70 15.20
N PHE A 191 7.35 -5.22 14.35
CA PHE A 191 5.92 -4.93 14.40
C PHE A 191 5.33 -5.36 15.76
N ARG A 192 5.56 -6.61 16.14
CA ARG A 192 5.01 -7.22 17.34
C ARG A 192 5.55 -6.60 18.62
N ASN A 193 6.86 -6.37 18.70
CA ASN A 193 7.54 -5.98 19.93
C ASN A 193 7.60 -4.45 20.11
N GLU A 194 7.69 -3.68 19.03
CA GLU A 194 7.88 -2.22 19.10
C GLU A 194 6.65 -1.46 18.60
N PHE A 195 6.21 -1.76 17.37
CA PHE A 195 5.17 -0.97 16.70
C PHE A 195 3.83 -1.05 17.42
N MET A 196 3.37 -2.26 17.77
CA MET A 196 2.09 -2.45 18.48
C MET A 196 2.07 -1.68 19.81
N SER A 197 3.15 -1.76 20.59
CA SER A 197 3.29 -1.00 21.85
C SER A 197 3.25 0.50 21.60
N LYS A 198 4.06 1.00 20.66
CA LYS A 198 4.15 2.43 20.30
C LYS A 198 2.79 3.03 19.93
N TRP A 199 1.97 2.28 19.20
CA TRP A 199 0.64 2.75 18.76
C TRP A 199 -0.49 2.41 19.73
N GLY A 200 -0.19 1.74 20.85
CA GLY A 200 -1.17 1.34 21.86
C GLY A 200 -2.14 0.28 21.34
N MET A 201 -1.67 -0.61 20.47
CA MET A 201 -2.44 -1.75 19.97
C MET A 201 -2.37 -2.90 20.99
N PRO A 202 -3.51 -3.44 21.44
CA PRO A 202 -3.51 -4.59 22.33
C PRO A 202 -2.80 -5.80 21.73
N PHE A 203 -1.94 -6.46 22.51
CA PHE A 203 -1.12 -7.59 22.03
C PHE A 203 -1.95 -8.75 21.48
N PHE A 204 -3.16 -9.01 21.99
CA PHE A 204 -4.02 -10.08 21.47
C PHE A 204 -4.40 -9.88 19.99
N LEU A 205 -4.39 -8.64 19.47
CA LEU A 205 -4.62 -8.35 18.05
C LEU A 205 -3.58 -9.03 17.14
N TRP A 206 -2.39 -9.32 17.65
CA TRP A 206 -1.37 -10.08 16.92
C TRP A 206 -1.94 -11.41 16.43
N TYR A 207 -2.56 -12.17 17.33
CA TYR A 207 -3.03 -13.53 17.01
C TYR A 207 -4.31 -13.54 16.19
N ILE A 208 -5.17 -12.53 16.34
CA ILE A 208 -6.49 -12.51 15.69
C ILE A 208 -6.53 -11.76 14.36
N VAL A 209 -5.63 -10.78 14.15
CA VAL A 209 -5.63 -9.93 12.94
C VAL A 209 -4.30 -10.04 12.21
N PHE A 210 -3.19 -9.70 12.87
CA PHE A 210 -1.94 -9.44 12.16
C PHE A 210 -1.21 -10.70 11.70
N ALA A 211 -1.08 -11.73 12.54
CA ALA A 211 -0.42 -12.98 12.15
C ALA A 211 -1.19 -13.73 11.04
N PRO A 212 -2.54 -13.87 11.10
CA PRO A 212 -3.31 -14.42 9.99
C PRO A 212 -3.16 -13.62 8.69
N ALA A 213 -3.27 -12.28 8.75
CA ALA A 213 -3.13 -11.43 7.56
C ALA A 213 -1.71 -11.50 6.97
N MET A 214 -0.68 -11.57 7.80
CA MET A 214 0.71 -11.75 7.34
C MET A 214 0.90 -13.12 6.69
N LYS A 215 0.32 -14.18 7.27
CA LYS A 215 0.34 -15.52 6.66
C LYS A 215 -0.35 -15.49 5.29
N GLU A 216 -1.51 -14.86 5.19
CA GLU A 216 -2.24 -14.68 3.93
C GLU A 216 -1.38 -13.94 2.89
N TYR A 217 -0.79 -12.80 3.25
CA TYR A 217 0.11 -12.06 2.36
C TYR A 217 1.27 -12.90 1.85
N ARG A 218 1.91 -13.67 2.76
CA ARG A 218 3.01 -14.57 2.37
C ARG A 218 2.54 -15.64 1.38
N LEU A 219 1.36 -16.21 1.58
CA LEU A 219 0.82 -17.25 0.71
C LEU A 219 0.32 -16.72 -0.64
N GLN A 220 -0.22 -15.50 -0.68
CA GLN A 220 -0.77 -14.92 -1.91
C GLN A 220 0.25 -14.13 -2.74
N VAL A 221 1.31 -13.61 -2.11
CA VAL A 221 2.29 -12.73 -2.77
C VAL A 221 3.69 -13.30 -2.75
N ILE A 222 4.24 -13.55 -1.56
CA ILE A 222 5.67 -13.90 -1.40
C ILE A 222 5.97 -15.30 -1.96
N VAL A 223 5.25 -16.32 -1.51
CA VAL A 223 5.47 -17.71 -1.96
C VAL A 223 5.24 -17.87 -3.47
N PRO A 224 4.17 -17.32 -4.08
CA PRO A 224 4.01 -17.32 -5.53
C PRO A 224 5.19 -16.70 -6.28
N GLY A 225 5.67 -15.53 -5.82
CA GLY A 225 6.85 -14.87 -6.40
C GLY A 225 8.12 -15.71 -6.29
N GLU A 226 8.37 -16.32 -5.13
CA GLU A 226 9.50 -17.25 -4.91
C GLU A 226 9.42 -18.47 -5.84
N CYS A 227 8.23 -19.01 -6.07
CA CYS A 227 8.00 -20.20 -6.90
C CYS A 227 8.21 -19.89 -8.37
N ILE A 228 7.70 -18.74 -8.82
CA ILE A 228 7.95 -18.21 -10.16
C ILE A 228 9.46 -18.06 -10.40
N ALA A 229 10.18 -17.44 -9.46
CA ALA A 229 11.63 -17.22 -9.58
C ALA A 229 12.44 -18.54 -9.56
N ALA A 230 12.03 -19.51 -8.73
CA ALA A 230 12.64 -20.83 -8.66
C ALA A 230 12.25 -21.75 -9.83
N ASN A 231 11.28 -21.35 -10.67
CA ASN A 231 10.66 -22.18 -11.70
C ASN A 231 10.11 -23.51 -11.15
N VAL A 232 9.52 -23.48 -9.95
CA VAL A 232 8.92 -24.65 -9.30
C VAL A 232 7.46 -24.31 -8.96
N PRO A 233 6.47 -25.14 -9.37
CA PRO A 233 5.08 -24.88 -9.04
C PRO A 233 4.85 -24.97 -7.52
N PRO A 234 3.96 -24.15 -6.94
CA PRO A 234 3.63 -24.23 -5.52
C PRO A 234 3.03 -25.60 -5.19
N LYS A 235 3.52 -26.22 -4.11
CA LYS A 235 2.88 -27.40 -3.51
C LYS A 235 1.76 -26.94 -2.58
N GLU A 236 0.71 -27.75 -2.44
CA GLU A 236 -0.60 -27.37 -1.88
C GLU A 236 -0.57 -26.54 -0.57
N GLU A 237 0.48 -26.58 0.27
CA GLU A 237 0.57 -25.71 1.46
C GLU A 237 1.98 -25.26 1.90
N SER A 238 3.06 -25.43 1.12
CA SER A 238 4.39 -24.93 1.57
C SER A 238 5.44 -24.75 0.49
N THR A 239 6.25 -23.71 0.72
CA THR A 239 7.58 -23.33 0.19
C THR A 239 8.05 -23.95 -1.12
N CYS A 240 8.61 -23.10 -1.98
CA CYS A 240 9.24 -23.43 -3.25
C CYS A 240 10.61 -24.10 -3.03
N LYS A 241 10.64 -25.25 -2.35
CA LYS A 241 11.87 -26.03 -2.16
C LYS A 241 12.11 -26.87 -3.40
N THR A 242 13.24 -26.64 -4.06
CA THR A 242 13.81 -27.57 -5.03
C THR A 242 14.10 -28.89 -4.31
N SER A 243 13.56 -29.98 -4.84
CA SER A 243 13.82 -31.35 -4.35
C SER A 243 15.29 -31.72 -4.44
#